data_AF-A0A8C9UFS1-F1
#
_entry.id   AF-A0A8C9UFS1-F1
#
_cell.length_a   1.000
_cell.length_b   1.000
_cell.length_c   1.000
_cell.angle_alpha   90.00
_cell.angle_beta   90.00
_cell.angle_gamma   90.00
#
_symmetry.space_group_name_H-M   'P 1'
#
loop_
_entity.id
_entity.type
_entity.pdbx_description
1 polymer ?
#
loop_
_entity_poly.entity_id
_entity_poly.type
_entity_poly.pdbx_seq_one_letter_code
_entity_poly.pdbx_strand_id
1 'polypeptide(L)'
;MRVSQSQESVLLGAGSNTAAGSHGWGGSGRTCCGAAGTWLLRAFVFAELPESWADMQEPLLEGMCFTLKYLGMTLVEKPKGEDMAAAAIRRIVATARVGARKFQKVILTVSPRGISLQDADTKEMVENISIYRISYCTTDKLQNKVFAYVAQSQESGALECHAFLSPKKKIAQAVTLTVAQAFQMALDLWEATHAGGGGGGGGR
;
A
#
# COMPACT_ATOMS: atom_id res chain seq x y z
N MET A 1 2.40 22.20 1.92
CA MET A 1 1.76 20.88 2.13
C MET A 1 2.22 20.37 3.49
N ARG A 2 1.37 20.40 4.52
CA ARG A 2 1.70 19.68 5.77
C ARG A 2 1.57 18.21 5.46
N VAL A 3 2.65 17.46 5.61
CA VAL A 3 2.62 16.01 5.80
C VAL A 3 1.52 15.76 6.83
N SER A 4 0.38 15.23 6.39
CA SER A 4 -0.75 15.04 7.29
C SER A 4 -0.25 14.15 8.42
N GLN A 5 -0.54 14.55 9.67
CA GLN A 5 -0.23 13.88 10.94
C GLN A 5 -0.76 12.41 11.03
N SER A 6 -1.05 11.74 9.92
CA SER A 6 -1.35 10.31 9.81
C SER A 6 -0.10 9.44 9.79
N GLN A 7 1.07 9.97 9.40
CA GLN A 7 2.28 9.15 9.22
C GLN A 7 2.88 8.67 10.56
N GLU A 8 2.70 9.39 11.67
CA GLU A 8 3.26 9.03 12.97
C GLU A 8 2.59 7.78 13.61
N SER A 9 1.29 7.55 13.37
CA SER A 9 0.58 6.44 14.01
C SER A 9 0.89 5.06 13.40
N VAL A 10 1.32 5.00 12.14
CA VAL A 10 1.70 3.72 11.50
C VAL A 10 3.07 3.25 12.02
N LEU A 11 3.99 4.17 12.30
CA LEU A 11 5.32 3.87 12.82
C LEU A 11 5.32 3.40 14.29
N LEU A 12 4.42 3.93 15.11
CA LEU A 12 4.35 3.57 16.54
C LEU A 12 3.77 2.18 16.83
N GLY A 13 3.18 1.50 15.83
CA GLY A 13 2.61 0.15 15.99
C GLY A 13 3.56 -1.02 15.70
N ALA A 14 4.79 -0.76 15.22
CA ALA A 14 5.70 -1.79 14.72
C ALA A 14 6.87 -2.13 15.68
N GLY A 15 6.97 -1.49 16.85
CA GLY A 15 8.09 -1.70 17.76
C GLY A 15 7.86 -2.84 18.75
N SER A 16 8.42 -4.03 18.47
CA SER A 16 9.29 -4.80 19.37
C SER A 16 9.42 -6.28 18.94
N ASN A 17 10.60 -6.65 18.41
CA ASN A 17 11.29 -7.87 18.80
C ASN A 17 12.74 -7.85 18.31
N THR A 18 13.64 -8.16 19.22
CA THR A 18 15.11 -8.14 19.09
C THR A 18 15.68 -9.40 18.43
N ALA A 19 16.53 -9.16 17.43
CA ALA A 19 17.74 -9.85 16.95
C ALA A 19 17.98 -11.35 17.23
N ALA A 20 18.36 -12.11 16.19
CA ALA A 20 19.73 -12.62 15.98
C ALA A 20 19.81 -13.53 14.73
N GLY A 21 20.87 -13.38 13.92
CA GLY A 21 21.37 -14.47 13.05
C GLY A 21 21.67 -14.09 11.60
N SER A 22 22.90 -13.63 11.37
CA SER A 22 23.57 -13.52 10.07
C SER A 22 23.66 -14.84 9.31
N HIS A 23 23.56 -14.83 7.97
CA HIS A 23 24.49 -15.50 7.02
C HIS A 23 24.04 -15.15 5.58
N GLY A 24 24.99 -14.70 4.74
CA GLY A 24 24.70 -14.16 3.41
C GLY A 24 24.67 -15.20 2.27
N TRP A 25 24.13 -14.78 1.13
CA TRP A 25 24.56 -15.19 -0.21
C TRP A 25 23.98 -14.24 -1.26
N GLY A 26 24.81 -13.78 -2.20
CA GLY A 26 24.41 -12.87 -3.27
C GLY A 26 23.65 -13.54 -4.43
N GLY A 27 23.09 -12.71 -5.31
CA GLY A 27 22.72 -13.16 -6.66
C GLY A 27 21.59 -12.40 -7.36
N SER A 28 21.98 -11.48 -8.25
CA SER A 28 21.33 -11.09 -9.51
C SER A 28 19.89 -10.58 -9.50
N GLY A 29 19.79 -9.25 -9.71
CA GLY A 29 18.56 -8.56 -10.06
C GLY A 29 17.93 -9.04 -11.37
N ARG A 30 16.61 -9.03 -11.38
CA ARG A 30 15.78 -9.04 -12.59
C ARG A 30 14.61 -8.08 -12.35
N THR A 31 14.69 -6.93 -13.01
CA THR A 31 13.57 -6.01 -13.22
C THR A 31 12.50 -6.71 -14.05
N CYS A 32 11.23 -6.43 -13.73
CA CYS A 32 10.08 -7.05 -14.36
C CYS A 32 9.58 -6.17 -15.51
N CYS A 33 10.38 -6.08 -16.58
CA CYS A 33 9.92 -5.65 -17.89
C CYS A 33 10.08 -6.81 -18.88
N GLY A 34 8.97 -7.43 -19.31
CA GLY A 34 8.99 -8.34 -20.45
C GLY A 34 8.00 -9.49 -20.35
N ALA A 35 7.12 -9.57 -21.33
CA ALA A 35 6.05 -10.54 -21.47
C ALA A 35 6.52 -12.01 -21.59
N ALA A 36 5.54 -12.90 -21.43
CA ALA A 36 5.56 -14.35 -21.67
C ALA A 36 6.24 -15.22 -20.60
N GLY A 37 5.41 -15.87 -19.78
CA GLY A 37 5.87 -16.84 -18.80
C GLY A 37 4.83 -17.17 -17.74
N THR A 38 3.67 -17.70 -18.14
CA THR A 38 2.87 -18.54 -17.24
C THR A 38 3.80 -19.58 -16.61
N TRP A 39 3.73 -19.73 -15.28
CA TRP A 39 4.36 -20.78 -14.45
C TRP A 39 5.44 -20.40 -13.41
N LEU A 40 5.73 -19.12 -13.12
CA LEU A 40 6.61 -18.77 -11.97
C LEU A 40 6.12 -17.66 -11.01
N LEU A 41 4.90 -17.12 -11.15
CA LEU A 41 4.40 -16.04 -10.26
C LEU A 41 3.96 -16.48 -8.85
N ARG A 42 4.04 -17.78 -8.52
CA ARG A 42 3.43 -18.33 -7.30
C ARG A 42 4.29 -18.23 -6.02
N ALA A 43 5.56 -17.82 -6.14
CA ALA A 43 6.52 -17.84 -5.05
C ALA A 43 7.15 -16.47 -4.69
N PHE A 44 6.99 -15.43 -5.52
CA PHE A 44 7.75 -14.19 -5.35
C PHE A 44 7.30 -13.29 -4.17
N VAL A 45 6.08 -13.49 -3.65
CA VAL A 45 5.53 -12.60 -2.59
C VAL A 45 5.94 -13.03 -1.16
N PHE A 46 6.52 -14.22 -0.96
CA PHE A 46 6.77 -14.75 0.39
C PHE A 46 8.23 -15.08 0.72
N ALA A 47 9.19 -14.88 -0.21
CA ALA A 47 10.58 -15.24 0.10
C ALA A 47 11.20 -14.29 1.12
N GLU A 48 11.06 -12.97 1.00
CA GLU A 48 11.57 -12.03 1.99
C GLU A 48 10.76 -10.75 1.81
N LEU A 49 9.96 -10.35 2.81
CA LEU A 49 9.89 -8.91 3.05
C LEU A 49 11.19 -8.63 3.79
N PRO A 50 12.17 -7.99 3.16
CA PRO A 50 13.45 -7.77 3.80
C PRO A 50 13.23 -7.08 5.15
N GLU A 51 13.84 -7.60 6.21
CA GLU A 51 13.81 -6.96 7.54
C GLU A 51 14.44 -5.56 7.50
N SER A 52 15.21 -5.24 6.46
CA SER A 52 15.88 -3.96 6.26
C SER A 52 15.19 -3.11 5.18
N TRP A 53 14.96 -1.83 5.50
CA TRP A 53 14.39 -0.83 4.60
C TRP A 53 15.19 -0.63 3.30
N ALA A 54 16.52 -0.83 3.34
CA ALA A 54 17.39 -0.63 2.18
C ALA A 54 17.10 -1.62 1.03
N ASP A 55 16.72 -2.86 1.37
CA ASP A 55 16.45 -3.92 0.41
C ASP A 55 15.06 -3.81 -0.24
N MET A 56 14.20 -2.90 0.25
CA MET A 56 12.85 -2.64 -0.29
C MET A 56 12.79 -1.41 -1.20
N GLN A 57 13.85 -0.61 -1.28
CA GLN A 57 13.80 0.67 -1.99
C GLN A 57 13.61 0.50 -3.51
N GLU A 58 14.42 -0.34 -4.16
CA GLU A 58 14.29 -0.57 -5.62
C GLU A 58 12.98 -1.27 -6.01
N PRO A 59 12.55 -2.36 -5.35
CA PRO A 59 11.29 -3.02 -5.68
C PRO A 59 10.06 -2.12 -5.49
N LEU A 60 10.10 -1.22 -4.50
CA LEU A 60 9.02 -0.29 -4.24
C LEU A 60 8.98 0.86 -5.26
N LEU A 61 10.13 1.31 -5.75
CA LEU A 61 10.21 2.27 -6.86
C LEU A 61 9.63 1.67 -8.16
N GLU A 62 9.93 0.41 -8.47
CA GLU A 62 9.40 -0.30 -9.64
C GLU A 62 7.89 -0.64 -9.47
N GLY A 63 7.47 -0.91 -8.25
CA GLY A 63 6.08 -1.16 -7.86
C GLY A 63 5.86 -2.58 -7.36
N MET A 64 5.50 -2.71 -6.08
CA MET A 64 5.25 -4.01 -5.46
C MET A 64 3.80 -4.45 -5.65
N CYS A 65 3.61 -5.67 -6.15
CA CYS A 65 2.30 -6.19 -6.55
C CYS A 65 1.74 -7.21 -5.57
N PHE A 66 0.45 -7.06 -5.24
CA PHE A 66 -0.28 -7.97 -4.36
C PHE A 66 -1.60 -8.39 -5.02
N THR A 67 -1.85 -9.70 -5.07
CA THR A 67 -3.13 -10.22 -5.58
C THR A 67 -4.15 -10.31 -4.45
N LEU A 68 -5.20 -9.50 -4.52
CA LEU A 68 -6.25 -9.38 -3.51
C LEU A 68 -7.64 -9.54 -4.14
N LYS A 69 -8.68 -9.57 -3.30
CA LYS A 69 -10.07 -9.51 -3.75
C LYS A 69 -10.68 -8.19 -3.29
N TYR A 70 -11.22 -7.40 -4.20
CA TYR A 70 -11.88 -6.15 -3.85
C TYR A 70 -13.25 -6.46 -3.22
N LEU A 71 -13.47 -5.95 -2.00
CA LEU A 71 -14.73 -6.14 -1.28
C LEU A 71 -15.72 -5.00 -1.54
N GLY A 72 -15.21 -3.82 -1.89
CA GLY A 72 -16.00 -2.61 -2.12
C GLY A 72 -15.48 -1.42 -1.33
N MET A 73 -16.30 -0.38 -1.31
CA MET A 73 -16.02 0.89 -0.64
C MET A 73 -17.21 1.38 0.17
N THR A 74 -16.95 2.34 1.07
CA THR A 74 -17.98 3.13 1.76
C THR A 74 -17.44 4.54 1.99
N LEU A 75 -18.35 5.51 2.02
CA LEU A 75 -18.01 6.86 2.46
C LEU A 75 -17.62 6.87 3.95
N VAL A 76 -16.71 7.78 4.29
CA VAL A 76 -16.27 8.05 5.65
C VAL A 76 -16.20 9.55 5.92
N GLU A 77 -16.31 9.93 7.19
CA GLU A 77 -16.36 11.34 7.58
C GLU A 77 -14.98 11.92 7.91
N LYS A 78 -14.01 11.05 8.22
CA LYS A 78 -12.68 11.45 8.67
C LYS A 78 -11.63 10.83 7.76
N PRO A 79 -10.53 11.56 7.46
CA PRO A 79 -9.46 11.03 6.62
C PRO A 79 -8.61 9.96 7.32
N LYS A 80 -8.71 9.85 8.66
CA LYS A 80 -7.95 8.90 9.49
C LYS A 80 -8.71 8.53 10.75
N GLY A 81 -8.34 7.40 11.34
CA GLY A 81 -8.82 6.94 12.65
C GLY A 81 -9.13 5.45 12.68
N GLU A 82 -8.62 4.75 13.70
CA GLU A 82 -8.78 3.29 13.84
C GLU A 82 -10.26 2.90 13.96
N ASP A 83 -11.02 3.53 14.87
CA ASP A 83 -12.43 3.21 15.08
C ASP A 83 -13.29 3.47 13.84
N MET A 84 -13.00 4.57 13.14
CA MET A 84 -13.67 4.95 11.90
C MET A 84 -13.40 3.91 10.81
N ALA A 85 -12.12 3.55 10.60
CA ALA A 85 -11.74 2.56 9.61
C ALA A 85 -12.30 1.18 9.94
N ALA A 86 -12.25 0.75 11.21
CA ALA A 86 -12.84 -0.50 11.67
C ALA A 86 -14.35 -0.55 11.43
N ALA A 87 -15.07 0.54 11.72
CA ALA A 87 -16.50 0.63 11.43
C ALA A 87 -16.78 0.56 9.92
N ALA A 88 -15.99 1.24 9.08
CA ALA A 88 -16.12 1.20 7.63
C ALA A 88 -15.85 -0.21 7.07
N ILE A 89 -14.76 -0.86 7.50
CA ILE A 89 -14.40 -2.23 7.12
C ILE A 89 -15.51 -3.20 7.52
N ARG A 90 -16.05 -3.09 8.74
CA ARG A 90 -17.19 -3.92 9.19
C ARG A 90 -18.39 -3.76 8.28
N ARG A 91 -18.75 -2.53 7.88
CA ARG A 91 -19.85 -2.30 6.92
C ARG A 91 -19.58 -2.94 5.56
N ILE A 92 -18.40 -2.71 4.98
CA ILE A 92 -18.03 -3.28 3.68
C ILE A 92 -18.08 -4.81 3.73
N VAL A 93 -17.51 -5.42 4.77
CA VAL A 93 -17.52 -6.89 4.94
C VAL A 93 -18.94 -7.42 5.13
N ALA A 94 -19.80 -6.73 5.87
CA ALA A 94 -21.20 -7.12 6.03
C ALA A 94 -21.95 -7.08 4.68
N THR A 95 -21.83 -5.99 3.92
CA THR A 95 -22.42 -5.87 2.57
C THR A 95 -21.89 -6.93 1.62
N ALA A 96 -20.58 -7.17 1.64
CA ALA A 96 -19.89 -8.18 0.84
C ALA A 96 -20.40 -9.61 1.13
N ARG A 97 -20.75 -9.93 2.39
CA ARG A 97 -21.28 -11.25 2.77
C ARG A 97 -22.71 -11.49 2.29
N VAL A 98 -23.52 -10.44 2.20
CA VAL A 98 -24.91 -10.52 1.72
C VAL A 98 -24.94 -10.60 0.19
N GLY A 99 -23.94 -10.04 -0.50
CA GLY A 99 -23.83 -10.13 -1.95
C GLY A 99 -23.52 -11.55 -2.43
N ALA A 100 -24.39 -12.14 -3.26
CA ALA A 100 -24.16 -13.43 -3.92
C ALA A 100 -23.14 -13.34 -5.09
N ARG A 101 -22.28 -12.31 -5.13
CA ARG A 101 -21.37 -12.04 -6.24
C ARG A 101 -19.97 -12.51 -5.90
N LYS A 102 -19.29 -13.09 -6.89
CA LYS A 102 -17.86 -13.38 -6.79
C LYS A 102 -17.10 -12.06 -6.69
N PHE A 103 -16.27 -11.91 -5.65
CA PHE A 103 -15.41 -10.74 -5.53
C PHE A 103 -14.45 -10.64 -6.70
N GLN A 104 -14.33 -9.43 -7.24
CA GLN A 104 -13.36 -9.12 -8.29
C GLN A 104 -11.95 -9.33 -7.75
N LYS A 105 -11.17 -10.14 -8.45
CA LYS A 105 -9.77 -10.38 -8.12
C LYS A 105 -8.95 -9.29 -8.78
N VAL A 106 -8.13 -8.60 -7.98
CA VAL A 106 -7.34 -7.47 -8.44
C VAL A 106 -5.86 -7.67 -8.15
N ILE A 107 -5.02 -7.06 -8.95
CA ILE A 107 -3.60 -6.86 -8.69
C ILE A 107 -3.46 -5.42 -8.18
N LEU A 108 -3.09 -5.29 -6.91
CA LEU A 108 -2.80 -4.02 -6.26
C LEU A 108 -1.31 -3.77 -6.32
N THR A 109 -0.90 -2.73 -7.04
CA THR A 109 0.49 -2.30 -7.16
C THR A 109 0.72 -1.06 -6.31
N VAL A 110 1.69 -1.13 -5.40
CA VAL A 110 2.09 -0.03 -4.50
C VAL A 110 3.41 0.54 -4.98
N SER A 111 3.48 1.87 -5.09
CA SER A 111 4.71 2.61 -5.39
C SER A 111 4.66 3.98 -4.71
N PRO A 112 5.77 4.75 -4.66
CA PRO A 112 5.76 6.13 -4.18
C PRO A 112 4.83 7.05 -4.97
N ARG A 113 4.40 6.66 -6.18
CA ARG A 113 3.42 7.41 -6.96
C ARG A 113 2.00 7.23 -6.41
N GLY A 114 1.73 6.10 -5.76
CA GLY A 114 0.42 5.73 -5.23
C GLY A 114 0.08 4.25 -5.40
N ILE A 115 -1.22 3.97 -5.43
CA ILE A 115 -1.79 2.63 -5.59
C ILE A 115 -2.46 2.52 -6.95
N SER A 116 -2.09 1.50 -7.72
CA SER A 116 -2.76 1.11 -8.96
C SER A 116 -3.50 -0.21 -8.75
N LEU A 117 -4.73 -0.29 -9.24
CA LEU A 117 -5.55 -1.49 -9.23
C LEU A 117 -5.76 -1.95 -10.67
N GLN A 118 -5.42 -3.22 -10.93
CA GLN A 118 -5.70 -3.88 -12.21
C GLN A 118 -6.59 -5.09 -11.99
N ASP A 119 -7.46 -5.38 -12.96
CA ASP A 119 -8.20 -6.63 -12.95
C ASP A 119 -7.22 -7.81 -13.13
N ALA A 120 -7.31 -8.81 -12.28
CA ALA A 120 -6.35 -9.91 -12.31
C ALA A 120 -6.50 -10.81 -13.54
N ASP A 121 -7.68 -10.84 -14.15
CA ASP A 121 -8.02 -11.69 -15.28
C ASP A 121 -7.82 -10.92 -16.60
N THR A 122 -8.37 -9.71 -16.73
CA THR A 122 -8.25 -8.92 -17.99
C THR A 122 -6.97 -8.09 -18.09
N LYS A 123 -6.30 -7.84 -16.95
CA LYS A 123 -5.15 -6.90 -16.84
C LYS A 123 -5.49 -5.45 -17.14
N GLU A 124 -6.77 -5.11 -17.24
CA GLU A 124 -7.20 -3.74 -17.45
C GLU A 124 -7.04 -2.91 -16.18
N MET A 125 -6.71 -1.64 -16.36
CA MET A 125 -6.62 -0.67 -15.27
C MET A 125 -8.01 -0.41 -14.72
N VAL A 126 -8.22 -0.73 -13.44
CA VAL A 126 -9.47 -0.47 -12.72
C VAL A 126 -9.42 0.91 -12.09
N GLU A 127 -8.32 1.23 -11.41
CA GLU A 127 -8.19 2.49 -10.68
C GLU A 127 -6.71 2.86 -10.50
N ASN A 128 -6.42 4.17 -10.43
CA ASN A 128 -5.09 4.68 -10.14
C ASN A 128 -5.17 5.86 -9.17
N ILE A 129 -4.74 5.64 -7.93
CA ILE A 129 -4.89 6.57 -6.81
C ILE A 129 -3.51 7.12 -6.47
N SER A 130 -3.34 8.43 -6.58
CA SER A 130 -2.09 9.09 -6.19
C SER A 130 -1.83 8.96 -4.68
N ILE A 131 -0.56 8.78 -4.29
CA ILE A 131 -0.13 8.72 -2.88
C ILE A 131 -0.63 9.93 -2.08
N TYR A 132 -0.74 11.10 -2.71
CA TYR A 132 -1.18 12.34 -2.06
C TYR A 132 -2.65 12.36 -1.67
N ARG A 133 -3.46 11.48 -2.26
CA ARG A 133 -4.90 11.35 -1.96
C ARG A 133 -5.18 10.33 -0.87
N ILE A 134 -4.24 9.42 -0.62
CA ILE A 134 -4.39 8.37 0.38
C ILE A 134 -4.03 8.98 1.73
N SER A 135 -4.97 8.98 2.66
CA SER A 135 -4.82 9.64 3.96
C SER A 135 -4.59 8.68 5.11
N TYR A 136 -4.94 7.41 4.93
CA TYR A 136 -4.79 6.37 5.95
C TYR A 136 -4.77 4.97 5.31
N CYS A 137 -4.04 4.04 5.92
CA CYS A 137 -4.11 2.62 5.58
C CYS A 137 -4.04 1.78 6.85
N THR A 138 -4.67 0.61 6.83
CA THR A 138 -4.75 -0.23 8.01
C THR A 138 -5.08 -1.69 7.68
N THR A 139 -4.80 -2.56 8.65
CA THR A 139 -5.42 -3.88 8.77
C THR A 139 -6.29 -3.90 10.02
N ASP A 140 -7.56 -4.29 9.89
CA ASP A 140 -8.44 -4.39 11.05
C ASP A 140 -8.05 -5.57 11.96
N LYS A 141 -8.06 -5.35 13.29
CA LYS A 141 -7.69 -6.37 14.28
C LYS A 141 -8.63 -7.58 14.22
N LEU A 142 -9.92 -7.36 14.00
CA LEU A 142 -10.94 -8.40 13.97
C LEU A 142 -11.05 -9.06 12.59
N GLN A 143 -10.91 -8.28 11.51
CA GLN A 143 -10.84 -8.72 10.13
C GLN A 143 -9.38 -8.76 9.66
N ASN A 144 -8.56 -9.56 10.34
CA ASN A 144 -7.10 -9.58 10.16
C ASN A 144 -6.58 -10.03 8.77
N LYS A 145 -7.47 -10.42 7.85
CA LYS A 145 -7.16 -10.69 6.44
C LYS A 145 -7.56 -9.53 5.52
N VAL A 146 -8.15 -8.46 6.05
CA VAL A 146 -8.59 -7.31 5.29
C VAL A 146 -7.56 -6.22 5.39
N PHE A 147 -7.08 -5.81 4.23
CA PHE A 147 -6.34 -4.57 4.04
C PHE A 147 -7.34 -3.48 3.63
N ALA A 148 -7.20 -2.27 4.16
CA ALA A 148 -8.00 -1.14 3.74
C ALA A 148 -7.17 0.13 3.66
N TYR A 149 -7.57 1.03 2.78
CA TYR A 149 -7.07 2.39 2.73
C TYR A 149 -8.23 3.39 2.66
N VAL A 150 -7.96 4.60 3.13
CA VAL A 150 -8.85 5.75 3.00
C VAL A 150 -8.20 6.72 2.03
N ALA A 151 -8.95 7.16 1.03
CA ALA A 151 -8.50 8.14 0.06
C ALA A 151 -9.58 9.17 -0.23
N GLN A 152 -9.17 10.32 -0.74
CA GLN A 152 -10.08 11.31 -1.29
C GLN A 152 -10.31 11.05 -2.77
N SER A 153 -11.57 10.82 -3.15
CA SER A 153 -11.99 10.59 -4.53
C SER A 153 -11.62 11.76 -5.44
N GLN A 154 -11.19 11.44 -6.66
CA GLN A 154 -10.87 12.45 -7.68
C GLN A 154 -12.09 13.12 -8.27
N GLU A 155 -13.19 12.39 -8.38
CA GLU A 155 -14.41 12.86 -9.02
C GLU A 155 -15.28 13.67 -8.05
N SER A 156 -15.54 13.11 -6.87
CA SER A 156 -16.48 13.68 -5.91
C SER A 156 -15.82 14.55 -4.83
N GLY A 157 -14.51 14.38 -4.61
CA GLY A 157 -13.81 14.96 -3.46
C GLY A 157 -14.21 14.35 -2.10
N ALA A 158 -15.08 13.34 -2.09
CA ALA A 158 -15.50 12.64 -0.88
C ALA A 158 -14.37 11.76 -0.33
N LEU A 159 -14.44 11.47 0.97
CA LEU A 159 -13.54 10.51 1.61
C LEU A 159 -14.14 9.11 1.53
N GLU A 160 -13.34 8.19 1.02
CA GLU A 160 -13.75 6.85 0.65
C GLU A 160 -12.81 5.84 1.32
N CYS A 161 -13.39 4.86 2.01
CA CYS A 161 -12.66 3.72 2.54
C CYS A 161 -12.85 2.54 1.58
N HIS A 162 -11.75 1.99 1.08
CA HIS A 162 -11.72 0.84 0.18
C HIS A 162 -11.15 -0.36 0.93
N ALA A 163 -11.81 -1.51 0.84
CA ALA A 163 -11.38 -2.73 1.53
C ALA A 163 -11.11 -3.89 0.59
N PHE A 164 -10.05 -4.64 0.90
CA PHE A 164 -9.53 -5.75 0.11
C PHE A 164 -9.33 -6.96 0.99
N LEU A 165 -9.85 -8.11 0.55
CA LEU A 165 -9.60 -9.39 1.19
C LEU A 165 -8.33 -10.02 0.65
N SER A 166 -7.38 -10.28 1.56
CA SER A 166 -6.17 -11.04 1.29
C SER A 166 -6.38 -12.54 1.56
N PRO A 167 -5.59 -13.43 0.93
CA PRO A 167 -5.65 -14.86 1.21
C PRO A 167 -5.10 -15.24 2.60
N LYS A 168 -4.15 -14.46 3.13
CA LYS A 168 -3.49 -14.71 4.42
C LYS A 168 -3.29 -13.40 5.18
N LYS A 169 -3.43 -13.43 6.51
CA LYS A 169 -3.16 -12.27 7.39
C LYS A 169 -1.83 -11.59 7.09
N LYS A 170 -0.76 -12.38 6.94
CA LYS A 170 0.58 -11.87 6.62
C LYS A 170 0.62 -11.03 5.34
N ILE A 171 -0.22 -11.34 4.34
CA ILE A 171 -0.30 -10.56 3.10
C ILE A 171 -1.00 -9.23 3.32
N ALA A 172 -2.09 -9.18 4.11
CA ALA A 172 -2.71 -7.89 4.46
C ALA A 172 -1.73 -6.98 5.24
N GLN A 173 -0.95 -7.57 6.16
CA GLN A 173 0.09 -6.85 6.89
C GLN A 173 1.20 -6.36 5.97
N ALA A 174 1.68 -7.23 5.06
CA ALA A 174 2.67 -6.88 4.04
C ALA A 174 2.24 -5.66 3.23
N VAL A 175 1.04 -5.69 2.66
CA VAL A 175 0.50 -4.59 1.85
C VAL A 175 0.47 -3.28 2.65
N THR A 176 0.02 -3.33 3.89
CA THR A 176 -0.07 -2.15 4.77
C THR A 176 1.31 -1.54 5.03
N LEU A 177 2.31 -2.39 5.33
CA LEU A 177 3.68 -1.94 5.53
C LEU A 177 4.28 -1.36 4.25
N THR A 178 4.06 -1.99 3.10
CA THR A 178 4.52 -1.49 1.81
C THR A 178 3.91 -0.13 1.47
N VAL A 179 2.63 0.08 1.76
CA VAL A 179 1.99 1.40 1.59
C VAL A 179 2.59 2.44 2.55
N ALA A 180 2.84 2.07 3.80
CA ALA A 180 3.51 2.95 4.76
C ALA A 180 4.92 3.35 4.30
N GLN A 181 5.67 2.41 3.73
CA GLN A 181 6.99 2.67 3.16
C GLN A 181 6.91 3.56 1.92
N ALA A 182 5.92 3.35 1.05
CA ALA A 182 5.70 4.21 -0.11
C ALA A 182 5.41 5.65 0.29
N PHE A 183 4.68 5.86 1.38
CA PHE A 183 4.45 7.18 1.95
C PHE A 183 5.73 7.87 2.41
N GLN A 184 6.60 7.14 3.11
CA GLN A 184 7.88 7.68 3.56
C GLN A 184 8.76 8.05 2.37
N MET A 185 8.89 7.15 1.41
CA MET A 185 9.72 7.40 0.22
C MET A 185 9.20 8.56 -0.62
N ALA A 186 7.87 8.69 -0.77
CA ALA A 186 7.27 9.83 -1.47
C ALA A 186 7.56 11.15 -0.75
N LEU A 187 7.58 11.14 0.59
CA LEU A 187 7.97 12.31 1.38
C LEU A 187 9.44 12.66 1.17
N ASP A 188 10.34 11.70 1.27
CA ASP A 188 11.78 11.91 1.10
C ASP A 188 12.10 12.48 -0.30
N LEU A 189 11.45 11.94 -1.34
CA LEU A 189 11.56 12.44 -2.71
C LEU A 189 11.05 13.88 -2.85
N TRP A 190 9.94 14.21 -2.19
CA TRP A 190 9.40 15.56 -2.20
C TRP A 190 10.37 16.54 -1.51
N GLU A 191 10.93 16.18 -0.36
CA GLU A 191 11.90 17.01 0.36
C GLU A 191 13.18 17.24 -0.45
N ALA A 192 13.72 16.20 -1.10
CA ALA A 192 14.91 16.32 -1.94
C ALA A 192 14.74 17.32 -3.10
N THR A 193 13.54 17.38 -3.70
CA THR A 193 13.24 18.35 -4.77
C THR A 193 13.12 19.80 -4.27
N HIS A 194 12.80 20.00 -2.99
CA HIS A 194 12.61 21.34 -2.40
C HIS A 194 13.85 21.84 -1.64
N ALA A 195 14.74 20.95 -1.20
CA ALA A 195 16.01 21.31 -0.58
C ALA A 195 17.04 21.91 -1.58
N GLY A 196 16.85 21.70 -2.89
CA GLY A 196 17.73 22.22 -3.95
C GLY A 196 17.45 23.66 -4.43
N GLY A 197 16.41 24.33 -3.92
CA GLY A 197 15.98 25.66 -4.40
C GLY A 197 16.56 26.87 -3.65
N GLY A 198 17.42 26.66 -2.65
CA GLY A 198 17.86 27.72 -1.72
C GLY A 198 19.31 28.18 -1.88
N GLY A 199 19.88 28.16 -3.08
CA GLY A 199 21.30 28.46 -3.32
C GLY A 199 21.56 29.53 -4.40
N GLY A 200 20.86 30.66 -4.37
CA GLY A 200 21.09 31.77 -5.28
C GLY A 200 20.91 33.11 -4.59
N GLY A 201 21.96 33.62 -3.94
CA GLY A 201 21.92 34.96 -3.36
C GLY A 201 23.06 35.27 -2.39
N GLY A 202 24.17 35.77 -2.93
CA GLY A 202 25.25 36.42 -2.17
C GLY A 202 26.53 36.45 -3.01
N GLY A 203 27.13 37.57 -3.36
CA GLY A 203 26.92 38.97 -3.05
C GLY A 203 27.73 39.80 -4.05
N ARG A 204 27.47 41.10 -4.02
CA ARG A 204 28.02 42.14 -4.90
C ARG A 204 29.53 42.28 -4.81
#